data_AF-A0A4R6QRY1-F1
#
_entry.id   AF-A0A4R6QRY1-F1
#
_cell.length_a   1.000
_cell.length_b   1.000
_cell.length_c   1.000
_cell.angle_alpha   90.00
_cell.angle_beta   90.00
_cell.angle_gamma   90.00
#
_symmetry.space_group_name_H-M   'P 1'
#
loop_
_entity.id
_entity.type
_entity.pdbx_description
1 polymer ?
#
loop_
_entity_poly.entity_id
_entity_poly.type
_entity_poly.pdbx_seq_one_letter_code
_entity_poly.pdbx_strand_id
1 'polypeptide(L)'
;MLELFDTGRLAHRYGKWRGVAYLVAVAAPLAVAYFLGTVFTILPGDTQPPDALRWLQVSLGSVAMLLAVYGCYRLYRDHEHHDYIEDADHYRRHGW
;
A
#
# COMPACT_ATOMS: atom_id res chain seq x y z
N MET A 1 11.25 -9.11 -0.14
CA MET A 1 10.31 -8.07 -0.62
C MET A 1 8.86 -8.25 -0.14
N LEU A 2 8.47 -9.37 0.48
CA LEU A 2 7.15 -9.56 1.12
C LEU A 2 7.05 -9.03 2.57
N GLU A 3 8.18 -8.66 3.20
CA GLU A 3 8.24 -8.22 4.60
C GLU A 3 7.50 -6.91 4.90
N LEU A 4 7.18 -6.10 3.88
CA LEU A 4 6.50 -4.81 4.08
C LEU A 4 5.02 -5.01 4.50
N PHE A 5 4.44 -6.17 4.21
CA PHE A 5 3.06 -6.54 4.54
C PHE A 5 2.99 -7.83 5.36
N ASP A 6 3.97 -8.06 6.21
CA ASP A 6 3.91 -9.16 7.15
C ASP A 6 2.81 -8.87 8.20
N THR A 7 1.71 -9.61 8.13
CA THR A 7 0.53 -9.41 9.00
C THR A 7 0.89 -9.52 10.45
N GLY A 8 1.78 -10.44 10.83
CA GLY A 8 2.21 -10.61 12.22
C GLY A 8 2.95 -9.40 12.76
N ARG A 9 3.77 -8.77 11.92
CA ARG A 9 4.56 -7.59 12.31
C ARG A 9 3.73 -6.31 12.33
N LEU A 10 2.81 -6.15 11.37
CA LEU A 10 1.81 -5.08 11.38
C LEU A 10 0.81 -5.26 12.53
N ALA A 11 0.42 -6.50 12.84
CA ALA A 11 -0.40 -6.87 13.99
C ALA A 11 0.26 -6.47 15.31
N HIS A 12 1.53 -6.82 15.49
CA HIS A 12 2.29 -6.50 16.69
C HIS A 12 2.50 -4.99 16.85
N ARG A 13 2.83 -4.27 15.76
CA ARG A 13 3.20 -2.85 15.83
C ARG A 13 2.00 -1.90 15.79
N TYR A 14 0.96 -2.22 15.03
CA TYR A 14 -0.20 -1.36 14.81
C TYR A 14 -1.50 -1.92 15.40
N GLY A 15 -1.55 -3.21 15.78
CA GLY A 15 -2.72 -3.82 16.40
C GLY A 15 -3.97 -3.69 15.52
N LYS A 16 -4.98 -2.98 16.04
CA LYS A 16 -6.22 -2.64 15.33
C LYS A 16 -6.05 -1.65 14.17
N TRP A 17 -4.95 -0.90 14.14
CA TRP A 17 -4.69 0.13 13.12
C TRP A 17 -4.06 -0.41 11.82
N ARG A 18 -3.90 -1.74 11.71
CA ARG A 18 -3.40 -2.41 10.49
C ARG A 18 -4.18 -2.04 9.23
N GLY A 19 -5.50 -1.83 9.33
CA GLY A 19 -6.34 -1.35 8.22
C GLY A 19 -5.87 0.01 7.69
N VAL A 20 -5.46 0.90 8.58
CA VAL A 20 -4.91 2.21 8.21
C VAL A 20 -3.55 2.07 7.52
N ALA A 21 -2.72 1.11 7.92
CA ALA A 21 -1.46 0.84 7.24
C ALA A 21 -1.68 0.39 5.78
N TYR A 22 -2.67 -0.47 5.52
CA TYR A 22 -3.05 -0.84 4.15
C TYR A 22 -3.57 0.36 3.35
N LEU A 23 -4.43 1.20 3.97
CA LEU A 23 -4.92 2.42 3.32
C LEU A 23 -3.77 3.39 2.96
N VAL A 24 -2.81 3.59 3.85
CA VAL A 24 -1.63 4.42 3.59
C VAL A 24 -0.79 3.83 2.46
N ALA A 25 -0.63 2.51 2.42
CA ALA A 25 0.14 1.86 1.38
C ALA A 25 -0.53 1.94 -0.01
N VAL A 26 -1.85 1.99 -0.07
CA VAL A 26 -2.61 2.27 -1.31
C VAL A 26 -2.57 3.75 -1.68
N ALA A 27 -2.68 4.64 -0.69
CA ALA A 27 -2.68 6.08 -0.90
C ALA A 27 -1.32 6.62 -1.34
N ALA A 28 -0.20 6.03 -0.90
CA ALA A 28 1.15 6.46 -1.24
C ALA A 28 1.43 6.49 -2.76
N PRO A 29 1.25 5.41 -3.54
CA PRO A 29 1.47 5.46 -4.99
C PRO A 29 0.51 6.41 -5.72
N LEU A 30 -0.74 6.56 -5.24
CA LEU A 30 -1.69 7.52 -5.80
C LEU A 30 -1.28 8.97 -5.54
N ALA A 31 -0.80 9.27 -4.33
CA ALA A 31 -0.28 10.58 -3.97
C ALA A 31 0.95 10.95 -4.81
N VAL A 32 1.85 9.99 -5.05
CA VAL A 32 3.01 10.18 -5.94
C VAL A 32 2.56 10.44 -7.38
N ALA A 33 1.62 9.66 -7.90
CA ALA A 33 1.09 9.85 -9.25
C ALA A 33 0.42 11.23 -9.42
N TYR A 34 -0.36 11.67 -8.43
CA TYR A 34 -1.01 12.98 -8.41
C TYR A 34 0.01 14.12 -8.31
N PHE A 35 1.01 13.99 -7.45
CA PHE A 35 2.08 14.97 -7.28
C PHE A 35 2.86 15.16 -8.59
N LEU A 36 3.24 14.06 -9.24
CA LEU A 36 3.90 14.12 -10.54
C LEU A 36 3.01 14.83 -11.58
N GLY A 37 1.72 14.47 -11.66
CA GLY A 37 0.79 15.16 -12.55
C GLY A 37 0.73 16.68 -12.32
N THR A 38 0.70 17.09 -11.04
CA THR A 38 0.63 18.50 -10.64
C THR A 38 1.92 19.27 -10.95
N VAL A 39 3.09 18.65 -10.73
CA VAL A 39 4.38 19.29 -11.03
C VAL A 39 4.52 19.57 -12.53
N PHE A 40 4.11 18.61 -13.37
CA PHE A 40 4.21 18.74 -14.83
C PHE A 40 3.16 19.68 -15.44
N THR A 41 2.04 19.95 -14.77
CA THR A 41 1.07 20.97 -15.23
C THR A 41 1.50 22.40 -14.89
N ILE A 42 2.34 22.59 -13.87
CA ILE A 42 2.80 23.91 -13.41
C ILE A 42 4.10 24.32 -14.12
N LEU A 43 4.91 23.36 -14.59
CA LEU A 43 6.14 23.68 -15.32
C LEU A 43 5.85 24.40 -16.64
N PRO A 44 6.46 25.58 -16.89
CA PRO A 44 6.34 26.26 -18.17
C PRO A 44 7.18 25.52 -19.23
N GLY A 45 6.55 24.65 -20.00
CA GLY A 45 7.16 23.90 -21.09
C GLY A 45 6.38 22.63 -21.40
N ASP A 46 5.87 22.54 -22.63
CA ASP A 46 4.96 21.52 -23.18
C ASP A 46 3.69 21.22 -22.37
N THR A 47 2.53 21.55 -22.95
CA THR A 47 1.20 21.33 -22.36
C THR A 47 0.81 19.85 -22.25
N GLN A 48 1.60 18.94 -22.83
CA GLN A 48 1.40 17.50 -22.71
C GLN A 48 2.50 16.84 -21.88
N PRO A 49 2.13 16.09 -20.82
CA PRO A 49 3.11 15.30 -20.10
C PRO A 49 3.74 14.28 -21.07
N PRO A 50 5.05 14.00 -20.95
CA PRO A 50 5.71 12.98 -21.76
C PRO A 50 4.95 11.66 -21.69
N ASP A 51 4.89 10.90 -22.79
CA ASP A 51 4.19 9.60 -22.80
C ASP A 51 4.71 8.66 -21.71
N ALA A 52 6.01 8.73 -21.39
CA ALA A 52 6.62 8.01 -20.28
C ALA A 52 5.95 8.33 -18.92
N LEU A 53 5.56 9.59 -18.68
CA LEU A 53 4.89 10.01 -17.46
C LEU A 53 3.46 9.46 -17.37
N ARG A 54 2.74 9.42 -18.49
CA ARG A 54 1.40 8.80 -18.56
C ARG A 54 1.48 7.31 -18.24
N TRP A 55 2.41 6.59 -18.84
CA TRP A 55 2.63 5.17 -18.55
C TRP A 55 3.05 4.94 -17.10
N LEU A 56 3.87 5.83 -16.53
CA LEU A 56 4.21 5.80 -15.11
C LEU A 56 2.98 5.97 -14.21
N GLN A 57 2.11 6.95 -14.48
CA GLN A 57 0.86 7.14 -13.73
C GLN A 57 -0.07 5.93 -13.82
N VAL A 58 -0.22 5.35 -15.02
CA VAL A 58 -1.01 4.12 -15.22
C VAL A 58 -0.41 2.98 -14.40
N SER A 59 0.90 2.78 -14.44
CA SER A 59 1.57 1.73 -13.68
C SER A 59 1.41 1.90 -12.16
N LEU A 60 1.54 3.13 -11.65
CA LEU A 60 1.30 3.46 -10.24
C LEU A 60 -0.16 3.22 -9.84
N GLY A 61 -1.11 3.56 -10.71
CA GLY A 61 -2.53 3.25 -10.51
C GLY A 61 -2.80 1.76 -10.47
N SER A 62 -2.19 0.97 -11.37
CA SER A 62 -2.30 -0.49 -11.37
C SER A 62 -1.71 -1.11 -10.09
N VAL A 63 -0.54 -0.64 -9.65
CA VAL A 63 0.07 -1.08 -8.39
C VAL A 63 -0.82 -0.72 -7.20
N ALA A 64 -1.37 0.49 -7.16
CA ALA A 64 -2.30 0.90 -6.11
C ALA A 64 -3.55 0.01 -6.06
N MET A 65 -4.09 -0.37 -7.23
CA MET A 65 -5.24 -1.25 -7.32
C MET A 65 -4.92 -2.68 -6.84
N LEU A 66 -3.76 -3.21 -7.20
CA LEU A 66 -3.29 -4.51 -6.70
C LEU A 66 -3.10 -4.48 -5.17
N LEU A 67 -2.51 -3.40 -4.64
CA LEU A 67 -2.36 -3.21 -3.19
C LEU A 67 -3.72 -3.09 -2.49
N ALA A 68 -4.71 -2.45 -3.12
CA ALA A 68 -6.05 -2.32 -2.56
C ALA A 68 -6.76 -3.68 -2.51
N VAL A 69 -6.72 -4.45 -3.61
CA VAL A 69 -7.29 -5.81 -3.65
C VAL A 69 -6.62 -6.71 -2.62
N TYR A 70 -5.29 -6.66 -2.55
CA TYR A 70 -4.52 -7.45 -1.59
C TYR A 70 -4.79 -7.05 -0.13
N GLY A 71 -4.88 -5.75 0.15
CA GLY A 71 -5.24 -5.21 1.46
C GLY A 71 -6.65 -5.64 1.88
N CYS A 72 -7.63 -5.54 0.97
CA CYS A 72 -9.00 -6.02 1.20
C CYS A 72 -9.04 -7.53 1.45
N TYR A 73 -8.30 -8.33 0.67
CA TYR A 73 -8.19 -9.77 0.87
C TYR A 73 -7.62 -10.11 2.26
N ARG A 74 -6.55 -9.42 2.67
CA ARG A 74 -5.94 -9.60 4.00
C ARG A 74 -6.89 -9.19 5.13
N LEU A 75 -7.61 -8.06 4.99
CA LEU A 75 -8.62 -7.62 5.95
C LEU A 75 -9.78 -8.61 6.07
N TYR A 76 -10.26 -9.14 4.95
CA TYR A 76 -11.31 -10.16 4.91
C TYR A 76 -10.85 -11.45 5.61
N ARG A 77 -9.65 -11.95 5.26
CA ARG A 77 -9.07 -13.14 5.87
C ARG A 77 -8.79 -12.95 7.36
N ASP A 78 -8.30 -11.78 7.77
CA ASP A 78 -8.15 -11.43 9.19
C ASP A 78 -9.49 -11.47 9.94
N HIS A 79 -10.57 -11.01 9.31
CA HIS A 79 -11.90 -11.01 9.91
C HIS A 79 -12.50 -12.40 10.03
N GLU A 80 -12.34 -13.25 9.00
CA GLU A 80 -12.96 -14.58 8.97
C GLU A 80 -12.12 -15.69 9.62
N HIS A 81 -10.79 -15.62 9.56
CA HIS A 81 -9.94 -16.75 9.98
C HIS A 81 -9.12 -16.46 11.23
N HIS A 82 -9.07 -15.20 11.69
CA HIS A 82 -8.29 -14.80 12.86
C HIS A 82 -6.80 -15.22 12.83
N ASP A 83 -6.26 -15.57 11.65
CA ASP A 83 -4.89 -16.05 11.42
C ASP A 83 -3.81 -15.11 12.04
N TYR A 84 -4.13 -13.82 12.15
CA TYR A 84 -3.25 -12.84 12.76
C TYR A 84 -2.92 -13.06 14.23
N ILE A 85 -3.71 -13.86 14.95
CA ILE A 85 -3.48 -14.14 16.37
C ILE A 85 -2.27 -15.05 16.51
N GLU A 86 -2.18 -16.12 15.72
CA GLU A 86 -1.03 -17.04 15.73
C GLU A 86 0.26 -16.34 15.26
N ASP A 87 0.19 -15.57 14.18
CA ASP A 87 1.34 -14.79 13.68
C ASP A 87 1.80 -13.75 14.72
N ALA A 88 0.87 -13.02 15.35
CA ALA A 88 1.22 -12.04 16.38
C ALA A 88 1.82 -12.69 17.63
N ASP A 89 1.33 -13.88 18.01
CA ASP A 89 1.85 -14.61 19.16
C ASP A 89 3.22 -15.23 18.86
N HIS A 90 3.49 -15.65 17.62
CA HIS A 90 4.82 -16.06 17.19
C HIS A 90 5.82 -14.90 17.32
N TYR A 91 5.50 -13.72 16.80
CA TYR A 91 6.36 -12.53 16.94
C TYR A 91 6.53 -12.09 18.39
N ARG A 92 5.50 -12.24 19.22
CA ARG A 92 5.56 -11.93 20.66
C ARG A 92 6.46 -12.89 21.42
N ARG A 93 6.49 -14.17 21.04
CA ARG A 93 7.26 -15.22 21.75
C ARG A 93 8.69 -15.36 21.27
N HIS A 94 8.98 -15.11 19.99
CA HIS A 94 10.29 -15.43 19.42
C HIS A 94 11.10 -14.18 19.08
N GLY A 95 10.53 -12.99 19.24
CA GLY A 95 11.16 -11.79 18.72
C GLY A 95 11.31 -11.92 17.20
N TRP A 96 12.13 -11.06 16.60
CA TRP A 96 12.29 -11.01 15.14
C TRP A 96 12.84 -12.30 14.54
#